data_AF-A0A1Y3CXQ1-F1
#
_entry.id   AF-A0A1Y3CXQ1-F1
#
_cell.length_a   1.000
_cell.length_b   1.000
_cell.length_c   1.000
_cell.angle_alpha   90.00
_cell.angle_beta   90.00
_cell.angle_gamma   90.00
#
_symmetry.space_group_name_H-M   'P 1'
#
loop_
_entity.id
_entity.type
_entity.pdbx_description
1 polymer ?
#
loop_
_entity_poly.entity_id
_entity_poly.type
_entity_poly.pdbx_seq_one_letter_code
_entity_poly.pdbx_strand_id
1 'polypeptide(L)'
;LYLVRRNIAVVPEYNPLIHRPAAYPQRAKVVGPEGESIYVDQWGRIKVRFMFTRNEDHGHDGGAGSNDNDSDSAWVDVLTPWAGEGYGARFHPRIGEIVVIDFFEGDVDRPFVVGRIHEAERHQTMFDIQGQLPDTKKLSGIRSQEVAGEGFNQLRFDDTTGQISTQLQSSHGASQLNLGHLSHPKAAETSDGRGEGFELRTDQWGAVRAGKGLLISTHPQDQANGNHLSTNEAKTQLQSSFDHAQVLSQVAENQLTDPLEILNNLKHFLEQMEHQDEAKANAFKQALMILAAPNSIACVTNENLHFSADGQISQTAGDAINFSTQKSFIAHAQDKISLFAAQQGVRAYAAKGKVELQAQDDAIEAIARKVIKLISTEDKIELTSPKEIVLTAGGSQLKINGEGVFTTTGGKFESKAGQHSFVGGAKVSYEVPQLPNASIYSNKLDVYDLFWQSDFSQLSFKALIPETNAVITGGIDEHGRTGKISTVDPSKVQILVGADDEWGLSIEGYDADELIDQNNN
;
A
#
# COMPACT_ATOMS: atom_id res chain seq x y z
N LEU A 1 -88.13 21.25 22.41
CA LEU A 1 -88.69 22.42 23.12
C LEU A 1 -88.39 22.23 24.60
N TYR A 2 -87.50 23.03 25.17
CA TYR A 2 -87.15 23.01 26.59
C TYR A 2 -87.92 24.13 27.31
N LEU A 3 -88.56 23.84 28.44
CA LEU A 3 -89.29 24.82 29.26
C LEU A 3 -88.32 25.37 30.33
N VAL A 4 -87.92 26.64 30.24
CA VAL A 4 -86.95 27.28 31.16
C VAL A 4 -87.64 28.44 31.91
N ARG A 5 -87.33 28.61 33.20
CA ARG A 5 -87.91 29.69 34.03
C ARG A 5 -87.45 31.06 33.53
N ARG A 6 -88.37 32.05 33.47
CA ARG A 6 -88.19 33.41 32.91
C ARG A 6 -86.92 34.16 33.38
N ASN A 7 -86.40 33.81 34.55
CA ASN A 7 -85.29 34.53 35.18
C ASN A 7 -83.92 33.83 34.98
N ILE A 8 -83.87 32.71 34.24
CA ILE A 8 -82.63 32.00 33.92
C ILE A 8 -82.21 32.39 32.50
N ALA A 9 -81.05 33.01 32.37
CA ALA A 9 -80.46 33.30 31.07
C ALA A 9 -80.17 31.98 30.34
N VAL A 10 -80.76 31.80 29.15
CA VAL A 10 -80.42 30.68 28.27
C VAL A 10 -79.12 31.06 27.56
N VAL A 11 -77.99 30.60 28.10
CA VAL A 11 -76.70 30.64 27.41
C VAL A 11 -76.63 29.44 26.45
N PRO A 12 -76.08 29.61 25.23
CA PRO A 12 -75.78 28.49 24.35
C PRO A 12 -74.97 27.43 25.09
N GLU A 13 -75.20 26.16 24.79
CA GLU A 13 -74.39 25.08 25.35
C GLU A 13 -72.93 25.30 24.94
N TYR A 14 -72.06 25.54 25.93
CA TYR A 14 -70.64 25.68 25.69
C TYR A 14 -70.07 24.30 25.35
N ASN A 15 -69.74 24.08 24.09
CA ASN A 15 -69.01 22.90 23.67
C ASN A 15 -67.50 23.22 23.64
N PRO A 16 -66.70 22.65 24.56
CA PRO A 16 -65.27 22.96 24.66
C PRO A 16 -64.46 22.55 23.43
N LEU A 17 -64.95 21.63 22.60
CA LEU A 17 -64.26 21.23 21.36
C LEU A 17 -64.58 22.18 20.19
N ILE A 18 -65.76 22.79 20.18
CA ILE A 18 -66.23 23.66 19.07
C ILE A 18 -65.95 25.14 19.36
N HIS A 19 -66.10 25.57 20.62
CA HIS A 19 -66.01 26.97 21.04
C HIS A 19 -64.67 27.30 21.70
N ARG A 20 -63.62 26.51 21.47
CA ARG A 20 -62.26 26.84 21.92
C ARG A 20 -61.66 27.98 21.08
N PRO A 21 -60.90 28.90 21.69
CA PRO A 21 -60.10 29.86 20.94
C PRO A 21 -59.08 29.15 20.05
N ALA A 22 -58.87 29.64 18.82
CA ALA A 22 -57.81 29.14 17.95
C ALA A 22 -56.44 29.54 18.50
N ALA A 23 -55.54 28.58 18.63
CA ALA A 23 -54.14 28.83 18.88
C ALA A 23 -53.45 29.32 17.59
N TYR A 24 -52.44 30.17 17.76
CA TYR A 24 -51.61 30.72 16.68
C TYR A 24 -50.15 30.37 16.93
N PRO A 25 -49.27 30.45 15.92
CA PRO A 25 -47.85 30.18 16.11
C PRO A 25 -47.25 30.96 17.28
N GLN A 26 -46.52 30.25 18.14
CA GLN A 26 -45.88 30.78 19.33
C GLN A 26 -44.40 30.39 19.39
N ARG A 27 -43.65 31.14 20.20
CA ARG A 27 -42.25 30.81 20.50
C ARG A 27 -42.17 29.96 21.76
N ALA A 28 -41.25 29.00 21.72
CA ALA A 28 -40.86 28.23 22.88
C ALA A 28 -39.35 27.99 22.88
N LYS A 29 -38.80 27.71 24.05
CA LYS A 29 -37.40 27.34 24.25
C LYS A 29 -37.31 25.84 24.46
N VAL A 30 -36.40 25.16 23.78
CA VAL A 30 -36.14 23.74 24.01
C VAL A 30 -35.58 23.55 25.41
N VAL A 31 -36.07 22.57 26.15
CA VAL A 31 -35.65 22.26 27.54
C VAL A 31 -35.37 20.78 27.71
N GLY A 32 -34.67 20.43 28.78
CA GLY A 32 -34.34 19.06 29.13
C GLY A 32 -33.52 19.00 30.42
N PRO A 33 -33.01 17.81 30.78
CA PRO A 33 -32.19 17.63 31.97
C PRO A 33 -30.92 18.48 31.96
N GLU A 34 -30.43 18.85 33.14
CA GLU A 34 -29.16 19.57 33.29
C GLU A 34 -27.98 18.72 32.75
N GLY A 35 -27.06 19.38 32.04
CA GLY A 35 -25.88 18.73 31.44
C GLY A 35 -26.12 18.09 30.07
N GLU A 36 -27.37 17.97 29.62
CA GLU A 36 -27.70 17.48 28.28
C GLU A 36 -27.75 18.61 27.26
N SER A 37 -27.37 18.29 26.01
CA SER A 37 -27.50 19.22 24.87
C SER A 37 -28.63 18.87 23.91
N ILE A 38 -29.02 17.59 23.86
CA ILE A 38 -30.07 17.06 22.99
C ILE A 38 -30.91 16.11 23.85
N TYR A 39 -32.19 16.43 24.03
CA TYR A 39 -33.13 15.60 24.79
C TYR A 39 -34.36 15.29 23.95
N VAL A 40 -34.43 14.04 23.49
CA VAL A 40 -35.42 13.56 22.52
C VAL A 40 -35.91 12.17 22.90
N ASP A 41 -37.15 11.83 22.54
CA ASP A 41 -37.66 10.47 22.70
C ASP A 41 -37.44 9.60 21.44
N GLN A 42 -37.92 8.36 21.48
CA GLN A 42 -37.74 7.39 20.39
C GLN A 42 -38.40 7.81 19.06
N TRP A 43 -39.29 8.81 19.07
CA TRP A 43 -39.95 9.35 17.89
C TRP A 43 -39.35 10.69 17.42
N GLY A 44 -38.30 11.19 18.10
CA GLY A 44 -37.63 12.45 17.76
C GLY A 44 -38.37 13.69 18.26
N ARG A 45 -39.31 13.53 19.19
CA ARG A 45 -40.03 14.63 19.83
C ARG A 45 -39.16 15.28 20.89
N ILE A 46 -39.41 16.55 21.20
CA ILE A 46 -38.65 17.32 22.20
C ILE A 46 -39.54 17.85 23.33
N LYS A 47 -38.91 18.32 24.41
CA LYS A 47 -39.55 19.11 25.47
C LYS A 47 -39.27 20.60 25.26
N VAL A 48 -40.24 21.43 25.61
CA VAL A 48 -40.19 22.88 25.40
C VAL A 48 -40.77 23.63 26.58
N ARG A 49 -40.30 24.86 26.81
CA ARG A 49 -40.93 25.85 27.66
C ARG A 49 -41.53 26.94 26.80
N PHE A 50 -42.84 27.14 26.89
CA PHE A 50 -43.51 28.24 26.20
C PHE A 50 -43.10 29.59 26.79
N MET A 51 -42.79 30.58 25.95
CA MET A 51 -42.23 31.85 26.42
C MET A 51 -43.22 32.73 27.20
N PHE A 52 -44.52 32.42 27.15
CA PHE A 52 -45.55 33.17 27.89
C PHE A 52 -45.73 32.68 29.34
N THR A 53 -45.14 31.53 29.70
CA THR A 53 -45.36 30.94 31.04
C THR A 53 -44.53 31.69 32.09
N ARG A 54 -45.19 32.06 33.19
CA ARG A 54 -44.56 32.75 34.32
C ARG A 54 -44.40 31.81 35.49
N ASN A 55 -43.25 31.90 36.16
CA ASN A 55 -42.93 31.08 37.33
C ASN A 55 -43.95 31.27 38.47
N GLU A 56 -44.49 32.48 38.61
CA GLU A 56 -45.51 32.83 39.60
C GLU A 56 -46.81 32.02 39.44
N ASP A 57 -47.19 31.71 38.19
CA ASP A 57 -48.42 30.99 37.85
C ASP A 57 -48.30 29.46 38.08
N HIS A 58 -47.06 28.94 38.23
CA HIS A 58 -46.76 27.50 38.26
C HIS A 58 -46.16 27.01 39.59
N GLY A 59 -46.19 27.83 40.64
CA GLY A 59 -45.66 27.44 41.96
C GLY A 59 -46.41 26.27 42.64
N HIS A 60 -47.59 25.91 42.15
CA HIS A 60 -48.42 24.83 42.70
C HIS A 60 -47.91 23.42 42.37
N ASP A 61 -47.11 23.25 41.32
CA ASP A 61 -46.60 21.95 40.86
C ASP A 61 -45.07 21.97 40.69
N GLY A 62 -44.35 22.49 41.69
CA GLY A 62 -42.89 22.56 41.67
C GLY A 62 -42.31 23.41 40.53
N GLY A 63 -43.12 24.32 39.95
CA GLY A 63 -42.74 25.17 38.82
C GLY A 63 -42.90 24.53 37.45
N ALA A 64 -43.42 23.30 37.34
CA ALA A 64 -43.65 22.63 36.06
C ALA A 64 -44.44 23.52 35.10
N GLY A 65 -43.93 23.70 33.89
CA GLY A 65 -44.46 24.62 32.87
C GLY A 65 -43.66 25.92 32.75
N SER A 66 -42.73 26.19 33.66
CA SER A 66 -41.92 27.41 33.68
C SER A 66 -40.54 27.30 34.35
N ASN A 67 -40.05 26.10 34.66
CA ASN A 67 -38.83 25.89 35.46
C ASN A 67 -37.58 25.54 34.64
N ASP A 68 -37.64 25.65 33.31
CA ASP A 68 -36.56 25.40 32.35
C ASP A 68 -36.03 23.95 32.33
N ASN A 69 -36.82 22.96 32.77
CA ASN A 69 -36.47 21.54 32.71
C ASN A 69 -37.52 20.69 31.98
N ASP A 70 -37.35 19.36 31.95
CA ASP A 70 -38.16 18.44 31.17
C ASP A 70 -39.61 18.25 31.66
N SER A 71 -39.96 18.86 32.80
CA SER A 71 -41.34 18.96 33.30
C SER A 71 -42.16 20.07 32.64
N ASP A 72 -41.57 20.95 31.82
CA ASP A 72 -42.26 22.12 31.26
C ASP A 72 -43.26 21.84 30.12
N SER A 73 -43.19 20.66 29.49
CA SER A 73 -44.18 20.26 28.49
C SER A 73 -44.35 18.75 28.37
N ALA A 74 -45.36 18.30 27.64
CA ALA A 74 -45.36 16.98 27.02
C ALA A 74 -44.31 16.91 25.89
N TRP A 75 -44.11 15.72 25.32
CA TRP A 75 -43.30 15.57 24.11
C TRP A 75 -44.00 16.21 22.92
N VAL A 76 -43.29 17.10 22.21
CA VAL A 76 -43.80 17.86 21.07
C VAL A 76 -43.15 17.37 19.79
N ASP A 77 -43.98 17.07 18.78
CA ASP A 77 -43.51 16.62 17.46
C ASP A 77 -42.65 17.68 16.78
N VAL A 78 -41.63 17.25 16.04
CA VAL A 78 -40.74 18.15 15.29
C VAL A 78 -40.90 17.93 13.80
N LEU A 79 -41.28 18.99 13.08
CA LEU A 79 -41.31 18.99 11.63
C LEU A 79 -39.88 18.92 11.10
N THR A 80 -39.60 17.85 10.33
CA THR A 80 -38.33 17.68 9.62
C THR A 80 -38.49 18.05 8.14
N PRO A 81 -37.44 18.56 7.47
CA PRO A 81 -37.51 18.90 6.04
C PRO A 81 -37.87 17.72 5.13
N TRP A 82 -37.56 16.49 5.54
CA TRP A 82 -37.89 15.27 4.83
C TRP A 82 -38.11 14.13 5.84
N ALA A 83 -39.36 13.68 5.98
CA ALA A 83 -39.75 12.56 6.83
C ALA A 83 -40.17 11.36 5.98
N GLY A 84 -39.59 10.20 6.27
CA GLY A 84 -39.94 8.91 5.68
C GLY A 84 -39.71 7.77 6.67
N GLU A 85 -40.22 6.58 6.36
CA GLU A 85 -40.02 5.39 7.19
C GLU A 85 -38.57 4.88 7.03
N GLY A 86 -37.67 5.32 7.92
CA GLY A 86 -36.26 4.92 7.92
C GLY A 86 -35.33 5.73 6.99
N TYR A 87 -35.85 6.75 6.28
CA TYR A 87 -35.07 7.65 5.42
C TYR A 87 -35.55 9.09 5.58
N GLY A 88 -34.68 10.08 5.34
CA GLY A 88 -35.02 11.51 5.47
C GLY A 88 -33.90 12.36 6.07
N ALA A 89 -34.26 13.55 6.58
CA ALA A 89 -33.36 14.49 7.22
C ALA A 89 -33.66 14.59 8.72
N ARG A 90 -32.63 14.49 9.57
CA ARG A 90 -32.78 14.49 11.04
C ARG A 90 -31.81 15.49 11.67
N PHE A 91 -32.36 16.60 12.16
CA PHE A 91 -31.62 17.64 12.88
C PHE A 91 -32.41 18.03 14.13
N HIS A 92 -32.11 17.38 15.26
CA HIS A 92 -32.82 17.65 16.50
C HIS A 92 -32.50 19.06 17.01
N PRO A 93 -33.51 19.82 17.47
CA PRO A 93 -33.28 21.03 18.22
C PRO A 93 -32.48 20.75 19.51
N ARG A 94 -31.54 21.64 19.84
CA ARG A 94 -30.73 21.54 21.06
C ARG A 94 -31.38 22.29 22.22
N ILE A 95 -31.14 21.84 23.44
CA ILE A 95 -31.60 22.53 24.66
C ILE A 95 -31.13 23.99 24.61
N GLY A 96 -32.08 24.88 24.93
CA GLY A 96 -31.91 26.32 24.84
C GLY A 96 -32.28 26.92 23.49
N GLU A 97 -32.39 26.18 22.38
CA GLU A 97 -32.80 26.73 21.08
C GLU A 97 -34.23 27.30 21.11
N ILE A 98 -34.47 28.36 20.33
CA ILE A 98 -35.80 28.93 20.16
C ILE A 98 -36.46 28.26 18.96
N VAL A 99 -37.63 27.68 19.22
CA VAL A 99 -38.47 27.01 18.24
C VAL A 99 -39.79 27.77 18.05
N VAL A 100 -40.35 27.63 16.85
CA VAL A 100 -41.72 28.07 16.54
C VAL A 100 -42.62 26.85 16.66
N ILE A 101 -43.64 26.96 17.51
CA ILE A 101 -44.68 25.96 17.70
C ILE A 101 -45.93 26.43 16.98
N ASP A 102 -46.48 25.59 16.13
CA ASP A 102 -47.82 25.74 15.56
C ASP A 102 -48.71 24.60 16.05
N PHE A 103 -50.00 24.68 15.76
CA PHE A 103 -51.02 23.85 16.38
C PHE A 103 -51.92 23.25 15.31
N PHE A 104 -52.02 21.92 15.26
CA PHE A 104 -52.89 21.25 14.29
C PHE A 104 -54.34 21.73 14.48
N GLU A 105 -54.94 22.30 13.43
CA GLU A 105 -56.31 22.83 13.45
C GLU A 105 -56.54 23.96 14.48
N GLY A 106 -55.48 24.66 14.90
CA GLY A 106 -55.54 25.68 15.96
C GLY A 106 -55.81 25.10 17.36
N ASP A 107 -55.58 23.79 17.54
CA ASP A 107 -55.78 23.08 18.79
C ASP A 107 -54.56 23.23 19.73
N VAL A 108 -54.73 23.95 20.85
CA VAL A 108 -53.65 24.16 21.83
C VAL A 108 -53.07 22.84 22.38
N ASP A 109 -53.86 21.77 22.39
CA ASP A 109 -53.45 20.45 22.88
C ASP A 109 -52.69 19.62 21.83
N ARG A 110 -52.53 20.13 20.60
CA ARG A 110 -51.82 19.45 19.49
C ARG A 110 -50.67 20.32 18.93
N PRO A 111 -49.70 20.72 19.78
CA PRO A 111 -48.55 21.49 19.34
C PRO A 111 -47.61 20.64 18.49
N PHE A 112 -46.96 21.27 17.51
CA PHE A 112 -45.81 20.72 16.81
C PHE A 112 -44.82 21.84 16.48
N VAL A 113 -43.54 21.52 16.47
CA VAL A 113 -42.46 22.43 16.12
C VAL A 113 -42.37 22.54 14.60
N VAL A 114 -42.53 23.76 14.07
CA VAL A 114 -42.40 24.06 12.63
C VAL A 114 -40.94 24.24 12.24
N GLY A 115 -40.12 24.79 13.14
CA GLY A 115 -38.73 25.10 12.87
C GLY A 115 -38.08 25.90 13.99
N ARG A 116 -36.86 26.39 13.71
CA ARG A 116 -36.03 27.17 14.62
C ARG A 116 -35.84 28.57 14.09
N ILE A 117 -35.70 29.54 14.99
CA ILE A 117 -35.39 30.92 14.64
C ILE A 117 -34.13 31.39 15.36
N HIS A 118 -33.28 32.11 14.63
CA HIS A 118 -32.15 32.85 15.21
C HIS A 118 -32.68 34.23 15.63
N GLU A 119 -32.90 34.44 16.92
CA GLU A 119 -33.23 35.77 17.46
C GLU A 119 -31.95 36.61 17.60
N ALA A 120 -32.06 37.93 17.86
CA ALA A 120 -30.94 38.88 17.87
C ALA A 120 -29.76 38.55 18.80
N GLU A 121 -29.89 37.53 19.65
CA GLU A 121 -28.84 37.00 20.53
C GLU A 121 -28.10 35.77 19.92
N ARG A 122 -28.44 35.37 18.68
CA ARG A 122 -27.85 34.22 17.98
C ARG A 122 -27.43 34.57 16.57
N HIS A 123 -26.27 34.08 16.17
CA HIS A 123 -25.80 34.15 14.79
C HIS A 123 -26.57 33.14 13.93
N GLN A 124 -26.88 33.52 12.70
CA GLN A 124 -27.23 32.55 11.65
C GLN A 124 -26.05 31.59 11.40
N THR A 125 -26.26 30.55 10.60
CA THR A 125 -25.20 29.60 10.25
C THR A 125 -23.94 30.30 9.74
N MET A 126 -22.83 30.07 10.45
CA MET A 126 -21.53 30.65 10.14
C MET A 126 -20.72 29.68 9.28
N PHE A 127 -20.70 29.91 7.97
CA PHE A 127 -19.79 29.20 7.06
C PHE A 127 -18.42 29.89 7.11
N ASP A 128 -17.37 29.08 7.25
CA ASP A 128 -16.03 29.51 7.66
C ASP A 128 -15.93 29.99 9.11
N ILE A 129 -14.76 29.74 9.72
CA ILE A 129 -14.52 30.13 11.13
C ILE A 129 -14.45 31.65 11.26
N GLN A 130 -14.03 32.36 10.21
CA GLN A 130 -13.82 33.81 10.21
C GLN A 130 -15.01 34.59 9.61
N GLY A 131 -15.89 33.92 8.87
CA GLY A 131 -16.92 34.57 8.04
C GLY A 131 -18.11 35.04 8.85
N GLN A 132 -18.55 36.28 8.62
CA GLN A 132 -19.73 36.87 9.24
C GLN A 132 -20.67 37.46 8.20
N LEU A 133 -21.97 37.46 8.50
CA LEU A 133 -22.95 38.22 7.71
C LEU A 133 -22.82 39.72 8.02
N PRO A 134 -23.02 40.61 7.01
CA PRO A 134 -23.49 40.33 5.65
C PRO A 134 -22.38 39.98 4.64
N ASP A 135 -21.11 39.96 5.05
CA ASP A 135 -19.98 39.79 4.12
C ASP A 135 -20.00 38.42 3.43
N THR A 136 -20.39 37.37 4.15
CA THR A 136 -20.48 36.00 3.63
C THR A 136 -21.87 35.61 3.11
N LYS A 137 -22.74 36.58 2.77
CA LYS A 137 -24.12 36.33 2.29
C LYS A 137 -24.26 35.45 1.03
N LYS A 138 -23.15 35.24 0.31
CA LYS A 138 -23.09 34.37 -0.88
C LYS A 138 -22.67 32.92 -0.54
N LEU A 139 -22.42 32.64 0.73
CA LEU A 139 -22.20 31.29 1.25
C LEU A 139 -23.54 30.68 1.67
N SER A 140 -23.75 29.42 1.30
CA SER A 140 -24.93 28.65 1.70
C SER A 140 -24.55 27.21 2.02
N GLY A 141 -25.45 26.45 2.65
CA GLY A 141 -25.24 25.02 2.93
C GLY A 141 -25.73 24.54 4.29
N ILE A 142 -25.07 23.52 4.82
CA ILE A 142 -25.40 22.88 6.10
C ILE A 142 -24.14 22.85 6.96
N ARG A 143 -24.24 23.27 8.22
CA ARG A 143 -23.18 23.13 9.22
C ARG A 143 -23.74 22.53 10.50
N SER A 144 -23.11 21.47 10.99
CA SER A 144 -23.38 20.90 12.31
C SER A 144 -22.38 21.42 13.33
N GLN A 145 -22.67 21.22 14.61
CA GLN A 145 -21.73 21.45 15.70
C GLN A 145 -21.50 20.12 16.42
N GLU A 146 -20.30 19.88 16.91
CA GLU A 146 -19.99 18.77 17.81
C GLU A 146 -20.87 18.84 19.07
N VAL A 147 -21.14 17.68 19.68
CA VAL A 147 -21.83 17.60 20.97
C VAL A 147 -20.75 17.54 22.05
N ALA A 148 -20.87 18.40 23.06
CA ALA A 148 -19.86 18.57 24.11
C ALA A 148 -18.45 18.89 23.57
N GLY A 149 -18.36 19.63 22.46
CA GLY A 149 -17.11 20.05 21.84
C GLY A 149 -17.28 21.29 20.94
N GLU A 150 -16.18 21.72 20.31
CA GLU A 150 -16.12 22.91 19.45
C GLU A 150 -16.00 22.57 17.95
N GLY A 151 -15.91 21.28 17.60
CA GLY A 151 -15.84 20.82 16.23
C GLY A 151 -17.12 21.07 15.43
N PHE A 152 -17.03 20.87 14.12
CA PHE A 152 -18.16 21.01 13.19
C PHE A 152 -17.94 20.15 11.95
N ASN A 153 -19.04 19.84 11.27
CA ASN A 153 -19.00 19.36 9.89
C ASN A 153 -19.77 20.35 9.03
N GLN A 154 -19.35 20.55 7.77
CA GLN A 154 -20.06 21.43 6.86
C GLN A 154 -20.08 20.90 5.42
N LEU A 155 -21.22 21.10 4.77
CA LEU A 155 -21.38 21.14 3.32
C LEU A 155 -21.63 22.61 2.97
N ARG A 156 -20.71 23.26 2.27
CA ARG A 156 -20.76 24.68 1.95
C ARG A 156 -20.71 24.89 0.44
N PHE A 157 -21.57 25.74 -0.08
CA PHE A 157 -21.57 26.27 -1.43
C PHE A 157 -21.16 27.74 -1.39
N ASP A 158 -20.27 28.15 -2.29
CA ASP A 158 -19.87 29.55 -2.47
C ASP A 158 -20.33 30.00 -3.86
N ASP A 159 -21.32 30.89 -3.89
CA ASP A 159 -21.87 31.47 -5.13
C ASP A 159 -21.24 32.84 -5.45
N THR A 160 -20.11 33.16 -4.82
CA THR A 160 -19.36 34.38 -5.12
C THR A 160 -18.85 34.33 -6.56
N THR A 161 -19.21 35.35 -7.36
CA THR A 161 -18.73 35.50 -8.74
C THR A 161 -17.21 35.41 -8.80
N GLY A 162 -16.68 34.49 -9.60
CA GLY A 162 -15.24 34.23 -9.71
C GLY A 162 -14.66 33.31 -8.62
N GLN A 163 -15.44 32.88 -7.62
CA GLN A 163 -15.02 31.95 -6.57
C GLN A 163 -16.00 30.79 -6.37
N ILE A 164 -16.69 30.39 -7.44
CA ILE A 164 -17.68 29.31 -7.36
C ILE A 164 -17.04 28.01 -6.86
N SER A 165 -17.54 27.48 -5.74
CA SER A 165 -16.96 26.29 -5.13
C SER A 165 -17.93 25.51 -4.26
N THR A 166 -17.57 24.26 -3.98
CA THR A 166 -18.26 23.39 -3.01
C THR A 166 -17.24 22.76 -2.08
N GLN A 167 -17.56 22.71 -0.78
CA GLN A 167 -16.72 22.09 0.23
C GLN A 167 -17.53 21.12 1.09
N LEU A 168 -17.01 19.90 1.23
CA LEU A 168 -17.40 18.95 2.26
C LEU A 168 -16.26 18.87 3.28
N GLN A 169 -16.52 19.22 4.53
CA GLN A 169 -15.49 19.35 5.57
C GLN A 169 -15.93 18.71 6.88
N SER A 170 -14.98 18.04 7.54
CA SER A 170 -14.97 17.87 9.00
C SER A 170 -13.87 18.73 9.61
N SER A 171 -14.12 19.41 10.73
CA SER A 171 -13.07 20.11 11.46
C SER A 171 -12.03 19.15 12.04
N HIS A 172 -12.40 17.88 12.24
CA HIS A 172 -11.47 16.85 12.72
C HIS A 172 -10.42 16.50 11.66
N GLY A 173 -9.15 16.73 12.01
CA GLY A 173 -8.04 16.64 11.06
C GLY A 173 -8.20 17.57 9.84
N ALA A 174 -9.12 18.56 9.94
CA ALA A 174 -9.62 19.41 8.86
C ALA A 174 -9.72 18.66 7.52
N SER A 175 -10.32 17.48 7.57
CA SER A 175 -10.47 16.56 6.45
C SER A 175 -11.50 17.13 5.48
N GLN A 176 -11.11 17.32 4.21
CA GLN A 176 -11.91 18.08 3.24
C GLN A 176 -11.88 17.47 1.85
N LEU A 177 -13.02 17.52 1.18
CA LEU A 177 -13.13 17.52 -0.28
C LEU A 177 -13.55 18.93 -0.71
N ASN A 178 -12.70 19.58 -1.50
CA ASN A 178 -12.96 20.90 -2.05
C ASN A 178 -13.03 20.83 -3.58
N LEU A 179 -14.02 21.47 -4.19
CA LEU A 179 -14.29 21.45 -5.63
C LEU A 179 -14.48 22.88 -6.17
N GLY A 180 -13.97 23.16 -7.37
CA GLY A 180 -14.11 24.44 -8.06
C GLY A 180 -12.96 25.40 -7.75
N HIS A 181 -13.28 26.67 -7.48
CA HIS A 181 -12.29 27.70 -7.16
C HIS A 181 -11.96 27.65 -5.66
N LEU A 182 -10.81 27.09 -5.33
CA LEU A 182 -10.40 26.84 -3.96
C LEU A 182 -9.93 28.15 -3.34
N SER A 183 -10.60 28.62 -2.29
CA SER A 183 -10.28 29.86 -1.59
C SER A 183 -9.92 29.61 -0.12
N HIS A 184 -9.25 30.57 0.50
CA HIS A 184 -9.07 30.61 1.95
C HIS A 184 -10.40 30.96 2.67
N PRO A 185 -10.56 30.63 3.96
CA PRO A 185 -11.74 31.05 4.74
C PRO A 185 -12.04 32.53 4.55
N LYS A 186 -13.30 32.88 4.28
CA LYS A 186 -13.69 34.27 4.01
C LYS A 186 -13.85 35.05 5.30
N ALA A 187 -13.13 36.17 5.44
CA ALA A 187 -13.41 37.20 6.44
C ALA A 187 -14.18 38.41 5.84
N ALA A 188 -14.26 38.48 4.50
CA ALA A 188 -14.96 39.50 3.72
C ALA A 188 -15.72 38.82 2.55
N GLU A 189 -16.28 39.61 1.62
CA GLU A 189 -17.02 39.07 0.46
C GLU A 189 -16.18 38.10 -0.40
N THR A 190 -14.90 38.41 -0.57
CA THR A 190 -13.92 37.56 -1.25
C THR A 190 -12.76 37.22 -0.32
N SER A 191 -12.00 36.20 -0.70
CA SER A 191 -10.74 35.82 -0.03
C SER A 191 -9.71 35.39 -1.07
N ASP A 192 -8.45 35.25 -0.65
CA ASP A 192 -7.39 34.84 -1.56
C ASP A 192 -7.61 33.40 -2.08
N GLY A 193 -7.35 33.21 -3.37
CA GLY A 193 -7.37 31.89 -4.00
C GLY A 193 -6.17 31.04 -3.58
N ARG A 194 -6.38 29.74 -3.41
CA ARG A 194 -5.34 28.73 -3.11
C ARG A 194 -5.20 27.65 -4.20
N GLY A 195 -6.09 27.62 -5.19
CA GLY A 195 -6.04 26.69 -6.31
C GLY A 195 -7.35 26.57 -7.07
N GLU A 196 -7.35 25.77 -8.13
CA GLU A 196 -8.53 25.45 -8.93
C GLU A 196 -8.59 23.95 -9.21
N GLY A 197 -9.80 23.40 -9.33
CA GLY A 197 -10.02 21.99 -9.62
C GLY A 197 -10.61 21.25 -8.42
N PHE A 198 -9.91 20.23 -7.92
CA PHE A 198 -10.32 19.51 -6.72
C PHE A 198 -9.16 19.32 -5.76
N GLU A 199 -9.47 19.24 -4.48
CA GLU A 199 -8.50 18.88 -3.43
C GLU A 199 -9.17 17.90 -2.47
N LEU A 200 -8.48 16.78 -2.21
CA LEU A 200 -8.75 15.90 -1.09
C LEU A 200 -7.59 16.06 -0.10
N ARG A 201 -7.87 16.62 1.09
CA ARG A 201 -6.83 16.86 2.12
C ARG A 201 -7.26 16.37 3.49
N THR A 202 -6.27 16.06 4.31
CA THR A 202 -6.41 15.81 5.75
C THR A 202 -5.04 15.97 6.42
N ASP A 203 -5.02 16.37 7.69
CA ASP A 203 -3.81 16.33 8.51
C ASP A 203 -3.60 14.95 9.16
N GLN A 204 -4.50 14.00 8.89
CA GLN A 204 -4.48 12.62 9.37
C GLN A 204 -4.12 11.65 8.23
N TRP A 205 -4.38 10.35 8.41
CA TRP A 205 -4.18 9.36 7.37
C TRP A 205 -5.23 9.45 6.26
N GLY A 206 -4.80 9.23 5.01
CA GLY A 206 -5.66 9.10 3.85
C GLY A 206 -5.60 7.69 3.25
N ALA A 207 -6.72 7.19 2.74
CA ALA A 207 -6.78 5.93 2.01
C ALA A 207 -7.67 6.06 0.78
N VAL A 208 -7.15 5.68 -0.39
CA VAL A 208 -7.92 5.52 -1.63
C VAL A 208 -7.92 4.03 -1.98
N ARG A 209 -9.10 3.40 -1.95
CA ARG A 209 -9.24 1.96 -2.19
C ARG A 209 -10.27 1.72 -3.30
N ALA A 210 -9.81 1.11 -4.39
CA ALA A 210 -10.67 0.70 -5.49
C ALA A 210 -10.43 -0.79 -5.82
N GLY A 211 -11.27 -1.67 -5.27
CA GLY A 211 -11.11 -3.13 -5.41
C GLY A 211 -11.31 -3.68 -6.82
N LYS A 212 -11.69 -2.83 -7.77
CA LYS A 212 -11.79 -3.13 -9.22
C LYS A 212 -10.73 -2.40 -10.05
N GLY A 213 -9.81 -1.70 -9.38
CA GLY A 213 -8.68 -0.97 -9.97
C GLY A 213 -8.82 0.56 -9.89
N LEU A 214 -7.70 1.25 -10.10
CA LEU A 214 -7.50 2.69 -9.87
C LEU A 214 -6.70 3.30 -11.02
N LEU A 215 -7.27 4.29 -11.70
CA LEU A 215 -6.57 5.13 -12.68
C LEU A 215 -6.26 6.49 -12.06
N ILE A 216 -4.98 6.86 -12.05
CA ILE A 216 -4.53 8.22 -11.73
C ILE A 216 -3.88 8.78 -12.98
N SER A 217 -4.53 9.76 -13.61
CA SER A 217 -4.15 10.26 -14.93
C SER A 217 -4.12 11.78 -14.95
N THR A 218 -3.15 12.33 -15.67
CA THR A 218 -3.11 13.75 -16.06
C THR A 218 -3.42 13.94 -17.55
N HIS A 219 -3.88 12.89 -18.23
CA HIS A 219 -4.43 13.04 -19.58
C HIS A 219 -5.76 13.81 -19.51
N PRO A 220 -5.95 14.84 -20.34
CA PRO A 220 -7.17 15.62 -20.35
C PRO A 220 -8.36 14.77 -20.83
N GLN A 221 -9.52 15.00 -20.23
CA GLN A 221 -10.80 14.49 -20.71
C GLN A 221 -11.81 15.63 -20.66
N ASP A 222 -11.82 16.44 -21.72
CA ASP A 222 -12.59 17.67 -21.77
C ASP A 222 -14.08 17.42 -21.57
N GLN A 223 -14.68 18.16 -20.63
CA GLN A 223 -16.10 18.04 -20.27
C GLN A 223 -16.51 16.61 -19.87
N ALA A 224 -15.55 15.81 -19.38
CA ALA A 224 -15.75 14.39 -19.12
C ALA A 224 -16.28 13.60 -20.35
N ASN A 225 -15.98 14.04 -21.58
CA ASN A 225 -16.36 13.35 -22.82
C ASN A 225 -15.55 12.06 -23.00
N GLY A 226 -16.02 10.98 -22.36
CA GLY A 226 -15.39 9.67 -22.36
C GLY A 226 -15.77 8.87 -21.12
N ASN A 227 -15.29 7.63 -21.04
CA ASN A 227 -15.52 6.79 -19.88
C ASN A 227 -14.50 7.12 -18.78
N HIS A 228 -14.92 7.13 -17.51
CA HIS A 228 -14.08 7.53 -16.38
C HIS A 228 -12.78 6.70 -16.18
N LEU A 229 -12.70 5.52 -16.78
CA LEU A 229 -11.55 4.60 -16.75
C LEU A 229 -10.97 4.40 -18.16
N SER A 230 -11.09 5.39 -19.05
CA SER A 230 -10.42 5.36 -20.35
C SER A 230 -8.91 5.31 -20.16
N THR A 231 -8.26 4.30 -20.76
CA THR A 231 -6.80 4.13 -20.71
C THR A 231 -6.16 4.10 -22.09
N ASN A 232 -6.82 4.64 -23.12
CA ASN A 232 -6.36 4.57 -24.50
C ASN A 232 -4.94 5.13 -24.68
N GLU A 233 -4.67 6.27 -24.06
CA GLU A 233 -3.37 6.95 -24.12
C GLU A 233 -2.28 6.14 -23.41
N ALA A 234 -2.57 5.65 -22.20
CA ALA A 234 -1.65 4.83 -21.43
C ALA A 234 -1.37 3.48 -22.13
N LYS A 235 -2.40 2.83 -22.69
CA LYS A 235 -2.28 1.58 -23.45
C LYS A 235 -1.42 1.76 -24.69
N THR A 236 -1.62 2.85 -25.43
CA THR A 236 -0.81 3.19 -26.61
C THR A 236 0.67 3.37 -26.24
N GLN A 237 0.95 4.12 -25.17
CA GLN A 237 2.33 4.33 -24.70
C GLN A 237 3.01 3.02 -24.26
N LEU A 238 2.28 2.16 -23.55
CA LEU A 238 2.79 0.85 -23.13
C LEU A 238 2.99 -0.10 -24.32
N GLN A 239 2.10 -0.07 -25.32
CA GLN A 239 2.26 -0.84 -26.54
C GLN A 239 3.51 -0.42 -27.32
N SER A 240 3.74 0.88 -27.51
CA SER A 240 4.97 1.37 -28.16
C SER A 240 6.24 0.96 -27.40
N SER A 241 6.19 1.00 -26.06
CA SER A 241 7.30 0.56 -25.22
C SER A 241 7.56 -0.94 -25.32
N PHE A 242 6.49 -1.74 -25.42
CA PHE A 242 6.56 -3.18 -25.67
C PHE A 242 7.20 -3.48 -27.03
N ASP A 243 6.75 -2.82 -28.10
CA ASP A 243 7.27 -3.04 -29.45
C ASP A 243 8.78 -2.74 -29.53
N HIS A 244 9.23 -1.65 -28.90
CA HIS A 244 10.66 -1.30 -28.82
C HIS A 244 11.48 -2.36 -28.05
N ALA A 245 10.99 -2.79 -26.89
CA ALA A 245 11.65 -3.81 -26.08
C ALA A 245 11.74 -5.16 -26.82
N GLN A 246 10.71 -5.51 -27.59
CA GLN A 246 10.68 -6.72 -28.40
C GLN A 246 11.76 -6.72 -29.49
N VAL A 247 11.90 -5.62 -30.22
CA VAL A 247 12.95 -5.49 -31.26
C VAL A 247 14.34 -5.62 -30.64
N LEU A 248 14.61 -4.97 -29.51
CA LEU A 248 15.91 -5.05 -28.85
C LEU A 248 16.18 -6.46 -28.31
N SER A 249 15.16 -7.12 -27.74
CA SER A 249 15.25 -8.51 -27.29
C SER A 249 15.58 -9.48 -28.43
N GLN A 250 15.01 -9.29 -29.62
CA GLN A 250 15.34 -10.12 -30.78
C GLN A 250 16.79 -9.92 -31.24
N VAL A 251 17.32 -8.70 -31.15
CA VAL A 251 18.73 -8.42 -31.45
C VAL A 251 19.64 -9.11 -30.43
N ALA A 252 19.24 -9.12 -29.15
CA ALA A 252 19.94 -9.83 -28.09
C ALA A 252 19.99 -11.34 -28.37
N GLU A 253 18.84 -11.96 -28.66
CA GLU A 253 18.74 -13.39 -28.98
C GLU A 253 19.61 -13.76 -30.20
N ASN A 254 19.58 -12.94 -31.26
CA ASN A 254 20.40 -13.14 -32.46
C ASN A 254 21.92 -13.02 -32.21
N GLN A 255 22.32 -12.38 -31.10
CA GLN A 255 23.71 -12.28 -30.64
C GLN A 255 24.06 -13.33 -29.58
N LEU A 256 23.21 -14.35 -29.40
CA LEU A 256 23.39 -15.45 -28.45
C LEU A 256 23.46 -14.97 -26.98
N THR A 257 22.74 -13.89 -26.64
CA THR A 257 22.55 -13.43 -25.26
C THR A 257 21.09 -13.61 -24.84
N ASP A 258 20.80 -13.43 -23.56
CA ASP A 258 19.47 -13.63 -22.98
C ASP A 258 18.42 -12.65 -23.55
N PRO A 259 17.28 -13.15 -24.07
CA PRO A 259 16.14 -12.31 -24.41
C PRO A 259 15.38 -11.86 -23.14
N LEU A 260 14.54 -10.84 -23.31
CA LEU A 260 13.61 -10.40 -22.28
C LEU A 260 12.39 -11.32 -22.21
N GLU A 261 12.40 -12.28 -21.28
CA GLU A 261 11.29 -13.22 -21.06
C GLU A 261 9.97 -12.52 -20.63
N ILE A 262 10.07 -11.30 -20.12
CA ILE A 262 8.96 -10.50 -19.59
C ILE A 262 7.96 -10.01 -20.66
N LEU A 263 8.32 -10.07 -21.94
CA LEU A 263 7.48 -9.53 -23.03
C LEU A 263 6.09 -10.21 -23.05
N ASN A 264 6.00 -11.51 -22.81
CA ASN A 264 4.72 -12.21 -22.75
C ASN A 264 3.81 -11.71 -21.62
N ASN A 265 4.40 -11.38 -20.46
CA ASN A 265 3.66 -10.87 -19.31
C ASN A 265 3.12 -9.45 -19.57
N LEU A 266 3.92 -8.59 -20.22
CA LEU A 266 3.49 -7.23 -20.57
C LEU A 266 2.36 -7.24 -21.61
N LYS A 267 2.42 -8.16 -22.58
CA LYS A 267 1.31 -8.37 -23.54
C LYS A 267 0.02 -8.77 -22.82
N HIS A 268 0.10 -9.75 -21.92
CA HIS A 268 -1.06 -10.16 -21.13
C HIS A 268 -1.59 -8.99 -20.28
N PHE A 269 -0.72 -8.19 -19.65
CA PHE A 269 -1.13 -7.00 -18.89
C PHE A 269 -1.94 -6.02 -19.75
N LEU A 270 -1.49 -5.71 -20.98
CA LEU A 270 -2.20 -4.83 -21.91
C LEU A 270 -3.60 -5.35 -22.28
N GLU A 271 -3.77 -6.67 -22.39
CA GLU A 271 -5.07 -7.31 -22.63
C GLU A 271 -6.02 -7.19 -21.43
N GLN A 272 -5.49 -7.04 -20.21
CA GLN A 272 -6.28 -6.88 -18.97
C GLN A 272 -6.70 -5.43 -18.69
N MET A 273 -6.07 -4.44 -19.34
CA MET A 273 -6.38 -3.01 -19.15
C MET A 273 -7.77 -2.60 -19.66
N GLU A 274 -8.37 -3.36 -20.56
CA GLU A 274 -9.65 -2.96 -21.17
C GLU A 274 -10.60 -4.15 -21.31
N HIS A 275 -11.77 -4.02 -20.69
CA HIS A 275 -12.96 -4.79 -21.01
C HIS A 275 -14.00 -3.86 -21.63
N GLN A 276 -14.31 -4.06 -22.91
CA GLN A 276 -15.49 -3.45 -23.54
C GLN A 276 -16.71 -4.25 -23.06
N ASP A 277 -17.29 -3.83 -21.94
CA ASP A 277 -18.60 -4.31 -21.46
C ASP A 277 -19.66 -3.29 -21.89
N GLU A 278 -20.60 -3.69 -22.74
CA GLU A 278 -21.71 -2.83 -23.18
C GLU A 278 -22.55 -2.30 -22.00
N ALA A 279 -22.53 -2.97 -20.84
CA ALA A 279 -23.25 -2.55 -19.64
C ALA A 279 -22.42 -1.67 -18.67
N LYS A 280 -21.09 -1.57 -18.82
CA LYS A 280 -20.21 -0.86 -17.85
C LYS A 280 -19.31 0.23 -18.44
N ALA A 281 -19.57 0.66 -19.68
CA ALA A 281 -18.86 1.73 -20.37
C ALA A 281 -17.35 1.43 -20.62
N ASN A 282 -16.51 1.30 -19.57
CA ASN A 282 -15.16 0.72 -19.57
C ASN A 282 -14.82 0.18 -18.16
N ALA A 283 -14.22 -1.01 -18.07
CA ALA A 283 -13.74 -1.57 -16.81
C ALA A 283 -12.38 -2.27 -16.98
N PHE A 284 -11.54 -2.24 -15.94
CA PHE A 284 -10.40 -3.14 -15.85
C PHE A 284 -10.88 -4.59 -15.71
N LYS A 285 -10.23 -5.55 -16.38
CA LYS A 285 -10.55 -6.98 -16.23
C LYS A 285 -10.14 -7.54 -14.87
N GLN A 286 -9.23 -6.85 -14.18
CA GLN A 286 -8.73 -7.20 -12.85
C GLN A 286 -8.40 -5.95 -12.03
N ALA A 287 -8.05 -6.10 -10.76
CA ALA A 287 -7.67 -4.98 -9.89
C ALA A 287 -6.28 -4.42 -10.29
N LEU A 288 -6.26 -3.44 -11.19
CA LEU A 288 -5.06 -2.76 -11.69
C LEU A 288 -4.91 -1.36 -11.10
N MET A 289 -3.67 -0.89 -10.93
CA MET A 289 -3.38 0.52 -10.68
C MET A 289 -2.52 1.07 -11.82
N ILE A 290 -2.95 2.18 -12.41
CA ILE A 290 -2.24 2.83 -13.52
C ILE A 290 -1.97 4.29 -13.15
N LEU A 291 -0.69 4.67 -13.22
CA LEU A 291 -0.22 6.05 -13.17
C LEU A 291 0.12 6.49 -14.60
N ALA A 292 -0.60 7.46 -15.15
CA ALA A 292 -0.43 7.90 -16.53
C ALA A 292 -0.31 9.43 -16.64
N ALA A 293 0.64 9.88 -17.45
CA ALA A 293 0.83 11.29 -17.74
C ALA A 293 1.36 11.49 -19.16
N PRO A 294 0.90 12.54 -19.88
CA PRO A 294 1.41 12.83 -21.22
C PRO A 294 2.84 13.37 -21.22
N ASN A 295 3.31 13.96 -20.11
CA ASN A 295 4.60 14.63 -20.04
C ASN A 295 5.61 13.91 -19.14
N SER A 296 5.34 13.82 -17.83
CA SER A 296 6.31 13.31 -16.85
C SER A 296 5.62 12.82 -15.58
N ILE A 297 6.25 11.86 -14.90
CA ILE A 297 5.89 11.41 -13.55
C ILE A 297 7.15 11.49 -12.70
N ALA A 298 7.06 12.06 -11.50
CA ALA A 298 8.15 12.13 -10.54
C ALA A 298 7.79 11.38 -9.25
N CYS A 299 8.69 10.51 -8.79
CA CYS A 299 8.59 9.81 -7.51
C CYS A 299 9.78 10.22 -6.64
N VAL A 300 9.52 10.97 -5.56
CA VAL A 300 10.57 11.59 -4.74
C VAL A 300 10.30 11.41 -3.24
N THR A 301 11.36 11.32 -2.44
CA THR A 301 11.33 11.23 -0.98
C THR A 301 12.68 11.71 -0.42
N ASN A 302 12.68 12.20 0.82
CA ASN A 302 13.92 12.57 1.53
C ASN A 302 14.65 11.34 2.10
N GLU A 303 13.96 10.22 2.22
CA GLU A 303 14.51 8.98 2.76
C GLU A 303 14.57 7.89 1.69
N ASN A 304 13.87 6.78 1.88
CA ASN A 304 13.99 5.58 1.07
C ASN A 304 12.82 5.45 0.09
N LEU A 305 13.15 5.07 -1.15
CA LEU A 305 12.17 4.67 -2.18
C LEU A 305 12.34 3.17 -2.44
N HIS A 306 11.27 2.40 -2.27
CA HIS A 306 11.27 0.94 -2.45
C HIS A 306 10.41 0.53 -3.64
N PHE A 307 10.97 -0.28 -4.54
CA PHE A 307 10.23 -0.99 -5.58
C PHE A 307 10.41 -2.50 -5.35
N SER A 308 9.33 -3.22 -5.11
CA SER A 308 9.35 -4.66 -4.79
C SER A 308 8.20 -5.36 -5.49
N ALA A 309 8.46 -6.55 -6.04
CA ALA A 309 7.46 -7.43 -6.62
C ALA A 309 7.92 -8.89 -6.45
N ASP A 310 7.00 -9.78 -6.06
CA ASP A 310 7.28 -11.23 -5.98
C ASP A 310 7.46 -11.86 -7.37
N GLY A 311 6.87 -11.22 -8.39
CA GLY A 311 7.02 -11.60 -9.79
C GLY A 311 8.26 -10.95 -10.42
N GLN A 312 8.05 -9.80 -11.08
CA GLN A 312 9.08 -9.16 -11.91
C GLN A 312 8.95 -7.64 -11.86
N ILE A 313 10.07 -6.93 -12.02
CA ILE A 313 10.13 -5.47 -12.22
C ILE A 313 10.68 -5.21 -13.62
N SER A 314 9.94 -4.46 -14.44
CA SER A 314 10.37 -4.05 -15.78
C SER A 314 10.61 -2.55 -15.83
N GLN A 315 11.72 -2.12 -16.44
CA GLN A 315 12.02 -0.72 -16.70
C GLN A 315 12.41 -0.56 -18.16
N THR A 316 11.63 0.25 -18.88
CA THR A 316 11.83 0.50 -20.32
C THR A 316 11.78 2.00 -20.57
N ALA A 317 12.69 2.49 -21.40
CA ALA A 317 12.68 3.86 -21.92
C ALA A 317 12.95 3.83 -23.43
N GLY A 318 12.32 4.74 -24.17
CA GLY A 318 12.57 4.88 -25.60
C GLY A 318 13.92 5.52 -25.95
N ASP A 319 14.56 6.20 -24.98
CA ASP A 319 15.85 6.87 -25.14
C ASP A 319 16.90 6.26 -24.19
N ALA A 320 16.90 6.66 -22.91
CA ALA A 320 17.89 6.23 -21.94
C ALA A 320 17.31 5.95 -20.55
N ILE A 321 17.91 4.99 -19.84
CA ILE A 321 17.75 4.78 -18.39
C ILE A 321 19.06 5.18 -17.72
N ASN A 322 18.99 6.06 -16.72
CA ASN A 322 20.15 6.57 -16.00
C ASN A 322 20.08 6.19 -14.52
N PHE A 323 21.12 5.52 -14.02
CA PHE A 323 21.30 5.23 -12.59
C PHE A 323 22.46 6.08 -12.04
N SER A 324 22.22 6.78 -10.94
CA SER A 324 23.22 7.62 -10.27
C SER A 324 23.09 7.49 -8.76
N THR A 325 24.23 7.38 -8.07
CA THR A 325 24.34 7.20 -6.61
C THR A 325 25.61 7.86 -6.11
N GLN A 326 25.58 8.43 -4.92
CA GLN A 326 26.76 9.05 -4.30
C GLN A 326 27.67 8.04 -3.59
N LYS A 327 27.13 6.89 -3.17
CA LYS A 327 27.86 5.90 -2.38
C LYS A 327 28.17 4.64 -3.18
N SER A 328 27.13 3.88 -3.52
CA SER A 328 27.30 2.55 -4.09
C SER A 328 26.13 2.18 -5.01
N PHE A 329 26.45 1.48 -6.10
CA PHE A 329 25.50 0.74 -6.91
C PHE A 329 25.80 -0.75 -6.70
N ILE A 330 24.86 -1.47 -6.09
CA ILE A 330 25.01 -2.89 -5.73
C ILE A 330 23.89 -3.65 -6.43
N ALA A 331 24.25 -4.68 -7.18
CA ALA A 331 23.32 -5.56 -7.87
C ALA A 331 23.68 -7.02 -7.56
N HIS A 332 22.68 -7.83 -7.22
CA HIS A 332 22.81 -9.26 -7.00
C HIS A 332 21.67 -9.98 -7.71
N ALA A 333 21.95 -11.15 -8.27
CA ALA A 333 20.97 -12.04 -8.85
C ALA A 333 21.29 -13.47 -8.40
N GLN A 334 20.27 -14.28 -8.14
CA GLN A 334 20.46 -15.68 -7.76
C GLN A 334 20.92 -16.53 -8.94
N ASP A 335 20.35 -16.28 -10.12
CA ASP A 335 20.66 -17.04 -11.34
C ASP A 335 21.77 -16.36 -12.15
N LYS A 336 21.49 -15.20 -12.77
CA LYS A 336 22.47 -14.52 -13.64
C LYS A 336 22.33 -13.01 -13.69
N ILE A 337 23.42 -12.33 -14.07
CA ILE A 337 23.44 -10.93 -14.50
C ILE A 337 23.84 -10.92 -15.98
N SER A 338 22.98 -10.38 -16.84
CA SER A 338 23.20 -10.29 -18.29
C SER A 338 23.19 -8.82 -18.73
N LEU A 339 24.27 -8.37 -19.37
CA LEU A 339 24.44 -6.98 -19.83
C LEU A 339 24.74 -6.96 -21.33
N PHE A 340 23.84 -6.36 -22.11
CA PHE A 340 23.93 -6.32 -23.56
C PHE A 340 23.87 -4.88 -24.09
N ALA A 341 24.79 -4.55 -25.01
CA ALA A 341 24.81 -3.28 -25.72
C ALA A 341 24.92 -3.53 -27.23
N ALA A 342 23.86 -3.22 -27.97
CA ALA A 342 23.74 -3.60 -29.38
C ALA A 342 24.66 -2.83 -30.35
N GLN A 343 25.04 -1.59 -30.02
CA GLN A 343 25.72 -0.70 -30.97
C GLN A 343 27.03 -0.10 -30.47
N GLN A 344 27.02 0.51 -29.28
CA GLN A 344 28.15 1.34 -28.79
C GLN A 344 29.04 0.63 -27.76
N GLY A 345 28.79 -0.65 -27.49
CA GLY A 345 29.57 -1.50 -26.58
C GLY A 345 29.38 -1.19 -25.09
N VAL A 346 30.18 -1.86 -24.27
CA VAL A 346 30.17 -1.74 -22.80
C VAL A 346 31.41 -0.97 -22.34
N ARG A 347 31.22 -0.08 -21.36
CA ARG A 347 32.28 0.70 -20.71
C ARG A 347 32.23 0.48 -19.20
N ALA A 348 33.29 -0.06 -18.62
CA ALA A 348 33.44 -0.26 -17.18
C ALA A 348 34.76 0.36 -16.71
N TYR A 349 34.68 1.40 -15.88
CA TYR A 349 35.85 2.15 -15.40
C TYR A 349 35.76 2.33 -13.89
N ALA A 350 36.87 2.07 -13.19
CA ALA A 350 37.09 2.57 -11.83
C ALA A 350 38.03 3.77 -11.92
N ALA A 351 37.53 4.97 -11.62
CA ALA A 351 38.37 6.18 -11.62
C ALA A 351 39.47 6.13 -10.55
N LYS A 352 39.17 5.47 -9.43
CA LYS A 352 40.09 5.10 -8.35
C LYS A 352 39.67 3.74 -7.81
N GLY A 353 40.62 3.01 -7.24
CA GLY A 353 40.39 1.66 -6.74
C GLY A 353 40.50 0.60 -7.83
N LYS A 354 40.45 -0.66 -7.41
CA LYS A 354 40.63 -1.83 -8.27
C LYS A 354 39.35 -2.16 -9.04
N VAL A 355 39.52 -2.65 -10.27
CA VAL A 355 38.48 -3.42 -10.96
C VAL A 355 38.78 -4.89 -10.71
N GLU A 356 37.82 -5.63 -10.16
CA GLU A 356 37.95 -7.07 -9.91
C GLU A 356 36.92 -7.85 -10.73
N LEU A 357 37.40 -8.88 -11.43
CA LEU A 357 36.59 -9.81 -12.20
C LEU A 357 36.94 -11.22 -11.71
N GLN A 358 35.94 -11.96 -11.23
CA GLN A 358 36.12 -13.30 -10.70
C GLN A 358 34.95 -14.18 -11.16
N ALA A 359 35.28 -15.36 -11.66
CA ALA A 359 34.35 -16.50 -11.70
C ALA A 359 34.80 -17.45 -10.59
N GLN A 360 34.06 -17.50 -9.49
CA GLN A 360 34.51 -18.17 -8.25
C GLN A 360 34.50 -19.70 -8.37
N ASP A 361 33.65 -20.24 -9.24
CA ASP A 361 33.50 -21.68 -9.47
C ASP A 361 33.37 -22.02 -10.98
N ASP A 362 33.74 -21.09 -11.87
CA ASP A 362 33.64 -21.30 -13.32
C ASP A 362 34.72 -20.50 -14.08
N ALA A 363 34.65 -20.49 -15.42
CA ALA A 363 35.60 -19.84 -16.29
C ALA A 363 35.30 -18.34 -16.49
N ILE A 364 36.36 -17.57 -16.71
CA ILE A 364 36.28 -16.24 -17.31
C ILE A 364 36.61 -16.39 -18.80
N GLU A 365 35.65 -16.07 -19.67
CA GLU A 365 35.86 -16.01 -21.12
C GLU A 365 35.96 -14.55 -21.61
N ALA A 366 37.05 -14.22 -22.29
CA ALA A 366 37.26 -12.91 -22.92
C ALA A 366 37.52 -13.08 -24.42
N ILE A 367 36.51 -12.80 -25.24
CA ILE A 367 36.53 -13.05 -26.68
C ILE A 367 36.32 -11.73 -27.43
N ALA A 368 37.20 -11.43 -28.39
CA ALA A 368 37.03 -10.28 -29.28
C ALA A 368 37.27 -10.70 -30.74
N ARG A 369 36.38 -10.27 -31.65
CA ARG A 369 36.55 -10.50 -33.10
C ARG A 369 37.83 -9.85 -33.65
N LYS A 370 38.28 -8.76 -33.01
CA LYS A 370 39.46 -8.00 -33.42
C LYS A 370 40.62 -8.23 -32.46
N VAL A 371 40.86 -7.28 -31.56
CA VAL A 371 42.07 -7.25 -30.73
C VAL A 371 41.67 -7.32 -29.26
N ILE A 372 42.33 -8.19 -28.52
CA ILE A 372 42.37 -8.17 -27.06
C ILE A 372 43.67 -7.46 -26.65
N LYS A 373 43.57 -6.41 -25.83
CA LYS A 373 44.72 -5.68 -25.28
C LYS A 373 44.76 -5.84 -23.77
N LEU A 374 45.84 -6.43 -23.27
CA LEU A 374 46.17 -6.48 -21.84
C LEU A 374 47.40 -5.59 -21.65
N ILE A 375 47.23 -4.46 -20.96
CA ILE A 375 48.27 -3.43 -20.84
C ILE A 375 48.33 -2.97 -19.39
N SER A 376 49.51 -3.07 -18.79
CA SER A 376 49.88 -2.32 -17.58
C SER A 376 50.80 -1.17 -18.02
N THR A 377 50.45 0.06 -17.66
CA THR A 377 51.18 1.27 -18.10
C THR A 377 52.35 1.64 -17.21
N GLU A 378 52.29 1.26 -15.94
CA GLU A 378 53.26 1.67 -14.91
C GLU A 378 53.97 0.49 -14.22
N ASP A 379 53.41 -0.72 -14.32
CA ASP A 379 53.91 -1.89 -13.60
C ASP A 379 53.83 -3.15 -14.50
N LYS A 380 53.60 -4.32 -13.91
CA LYS A 380 53.61 -5.63 -14.57
C LYS A 380 52.24 -6.13 -15.03
N ILE A 381 52.28 -7.14 -15.91
CA ILE A 381 51.16 -8.05 -16.19
C ILE A 381 51.54 -9.40 -15.59
N GLU A 382 50.67 -9.97 -14.76
CA GLU A 382 50.85 -11.28 -14.14
C GLU A 382 49.86 -12.29 -14.70
N LEU A 383 50.37 -13.43 -15.17
CA LEU A 383 49.59 -14.59 -15.58
C LEU A 383 50.09 -15.78 -14.76
N THR A 384 49.22 -16.30 -13.91
CA THR A 384 49.55 -17.39 -12.98
C THR A 384 48.50 -18.49 -13.14
N SER A 385 48.95 -19.74 -13.22
CA SER A 385 48.08 -20.91 -13.27
C SER A 385 48.69 -22.04 -12.45
N PRO A 386 47.90 -22.72 -11.59
CA PRO A 386 48.39 -23.88 -10.84
C PRO A 386 48.64 -25.10 -11.74
N LYS A 387 48.04 -25.15 -12.94
CA LYS A 387 48.14 -26.28 -13.87
C LYS A 387 49.04 -25.94 -15.06
N GLU A 388 48.61 -25.01 -15.90
CA GLU A 388 49.34 -24.63 -17.11
C GLU A 388 48.91 -23.26 -17.66
N ILE A 389 49.82 -22.62 -18.41
CA ILE A 389 49.56 -21.45 -19.25
C ILE A 389 49.90 -21.84 -20.70
N VAL A 390 48.96 -21.60 -21.61
CA VAL A 390 49.10 -21.91 -23.04
C VAL A 390 48.83 -20.68 -23.89
N LEU A 391 49.84 -20.24 -24.64
CA LEU A 391 49.73 -19.14 -25.60
C LEU A 391 49.89 -19.70 -27.01
N THR A 392 48.81 -19.73 -27.78
CA THR A 392 48.79 -20.33 -29.13
C THR A 392 48.47 -19.27 -30.18
N ALA A 393 49.25 -19.20 -31.25
CA ALA A 393 49.03 -18.30 -32.38
C ALA A 393 49.51 -18.92 -33.70
N GLY A 394 48.65 -18.95 -34.72
CA GLY A 394 49.03 -19.33 -36.09
C GLY A 394 49.73 -20.70 -36.23
N GLY A 395 49.38 -21.68 -35.38
CA GLY A 395 50.02 -23.01 -35.36
C GLY A 395 51.34 -23.09 -34.58
N SER A 396 51.74 -22.01 -33.90
CA SER A 396 52.84 -22.00 -32.92
C SER A 396 52.30 -21.88 -31.49
N GLN A 397 53.02 -22.42 -30.51
CA GLN A 397 52.60 -22.45 -29.10
C GLN A 397 53.77 -22.22 -28.14
N LEU A 398 53.52 -21.47 -27.08
CA LEU A 398 54.29 -21.44 -25.85
C LEU A 398 53.45 -22.07 -24.73
N LYS A 399 53.94 -23.16 -24.13
CA LYS A 399 53.31 -23.86 -23.00
C LYS A 399 54.21 -23.79 -21.77
N ILE A 400 53.65 -23.42 -20.63
CA ILE A 400 54.34 -23.33 -19.34
C ILE A 400 53.55 -24.15 -18.33
N ASN A 401 54.17 -25.14 -17.69
CA ASN A 401 53.52 -26.01 -16.70
C ASN A 401 54.54 -26.60 -15.70
N GLY A 402 54.12 -27.56 -14.89
CA GLY A 402 55.00 -28.23 -13.91
C GLY A 402 56.16 -29.03 -14.50
N GLU A 403 56.14 -29.37 -15.80
CA GLU A 403 57.21 -30.08 -16.50
C GLU A 403 58.27 -29.13 -17.08
N GLY A 404 57.96 -27.82 -17.20
CA GLY A 404 58.89 -26.80 -17.71
C GLY A 404 58.25 -25.82 -18.69
N VAL A 405 59.09 -25.27 -19.59
CA VAL A 405 58.71 -24.32 -20.63
C VAL A 405 58.94 -24.93 -22.01
N PHE A 406 57.89 -25.01 -22.82
CA PHE A 406 57.90 -25.69 -24.13
C PHE A 406 57.48 -24.73 -25.24
N THR A 407 58.32 -24.64 -26.28
CA THR A 407 58.03 -23.93 -27.52
C THR A 407 57.83 -24.91 -28.65
N THR A 408 56.66 -24.89 -29.29
CA THR A 408 56.32 -25.76 -30.43
C THR A 408 55.95 -24.92 -31.64
N THR A 409 56.60 -25.14 -32.77
CA THR A 409 56.25 -24.47 -34.04
C THR A 409 56.57 -25.38 -35.23
N GLY A 410 55.69 -25.40 -36.24
CA GLY A 410 55.98 -26.01 -37.54
C GLY A 410 56.82 -25.10 -38.46
N GLY A 411 57.02 -23.84 -38.06
CA GLY A 411 57.81 -22.85 -38.80
C GLY A 411 59.22 -22.67 -38.23
N LYS A 412 59.82 -21.51 -38.54
CA LYS A 412 61.15 -21.13 -38.02
C LYS A 412 61.03 -20.70 -36.56
N PHE A 413 61.75 -21.39 -35.67
CA PHE A 413 62.07 -20.86 -34.35
C PHE A 413 63.35 -20.00 -34.46
N GLU A 414 63.24 -18.70 -34.17
CA GLU A 414 64.38 -17.77 -34.21
C GLU A 414 64.55 -17.10 -32.84
N SER A 415 65.71 -17.31 -32.22
CA SER A 415 66.10 -16.66 -30.96
C SER A 415 67.25 -15.70 -31.21
N LYS A 416 67.02 -14.40 -30.99
CA LYS A 416 67.99 -13.32 -31.22
C LYS A 416 68.38 -12.71 -29.88
N ALA A 417 69.63 -12.91 -29.46
CA ALA A 417 70.17 -12.35 -28.23
C ALA A 417 71.65 -11.95 -28.39
N GLY A 418 72.11 -11.01 -27.55
CA GLY A 418 73.54 -10.66 -27.46
C GLY A 418 74.40 -11.76 -26.81
N GLN A 419 73.78 -12.65 -26.02
CA GLN A 419 74.40 -13.81 -25.38
C GLN A 419 73.32 -14.86 -25.06
N HIS A 420 73.66 -16.15 -25.16
CA HIS A 420 72.86 -17.24 -24.60
C HIS A 420 73.64 -17.89 -23.45
N SER A 421 73.08 -17.87 -22.24
CA SER A 421 73.68 -18.45 -21.04
C SER A 421 72.75 -19.55 -20.52
N PHE A 422 73.26 -20.79 -20.44
CA PHE A 422 72.51 -21.94 -19.95
C PHE A 422 73.10 -22.38 -18.61
N VAL A 423 72.40 -22.03 -17.52
CA VAL A 423 72.77 -22.39 -16.14
C VAL A 423 71.84 -23.48 -15.61
N GLY A 424 72.15 -24.03 -14.42
CA GLY A 424 71.29 -25.02 -13.75
C GLY A 424 69.88 -24.47 -13.47
N GLY A 425 68.90 -25.38 -13.41
CA GLY A 425 67.50 -25.00 -13.16
C GLY A 425 67.28 -24.35 -11.80
N ALA A 426 66.29 -23.47 -11.73
CA ALA A 426 65.83 -22.82 -10.51
C ALA A 426 64.30 -22.96 -10.37
N LYS A 427 63.79 -22.94 -9.14
CA LYS A 427 62.35 -22.99 -8.86
C LYS A 427 61.86 -21.59 -8.48
N VAL A 428 60.75 -21.16 -9.08
CA VAL A 428 60.06 -19.93 -8.70
C VAL A 428 58.86 -20.30 -7.83
N SER A 429 58.74 -19.69 -6.64
CA SER A 429 57.53 -19.77 -5.82
C SER A 429 56.48 -18.81 -6.38
N TYR A 430 55.24 -19.27 -6.50
CA TYR A 430 54.10 -18.44 -6.88
C TYR A 430 52.98 -18.63 -5.86
N GLU A 431 52.21 -17.58 -5.62
CA GLU A 431 50.99 -17.65 -4.81
C GLU A 431 49.78 -17.59 -5.75
N VAL A 432 48.84 -18.51 -5.54
CA VAL A 432 47.54 -18.50 -6.22
C VAL A 432 46.52 -17.95 -5.24
N PRO A 433 45.77 -16.89 -5.60
CA PRO A 433 44.67 -16.40 -4.77
C PRO A 433 43.70 -17.55 -4.48
N GLN A 434 43.43 -17.80 -3.19
CA GLN A 434 42.39 -18.75 -2.80
C GLN A 434 41.04 -18.08 -3.03
N LEU A 435 40.26 -18.63 -3.96
CA LEU A 435 38.87 -18.21 -4.14
C LEU A 435 38.02 -18.73 -2.97
N PRO A 436 36.95 -18.02 -2.58
CA PRO A 436 36.04 -18.51 -1.56
C PRO A 436 35.44 -19.84 -2.01
N ASN A 437 35.81 -20.93 -1.35
CA ASN A 437 35.08 -22.18 -1.48
C ASN A 437 33.86 -22.12 -0.56
N ALA A 438 32.67 -22.46 -1.07
CA ALA A 438 31.54 -22.75 -0.20
C ALA A 438 31.99 -23.79 0.84
N SER A 439 31.91 -23.45 2.12
CA SER A 439 32.38 -24.33 3.18
C SER A 439 31.48 -25.56 3.23
N ILE A 440 31.97 -26.69 2.74
CA ILE A 440 31.25 -27.96 2.84
C ILE A 440 31.47 -28.47 4.27
N TYR A 441 30.42 -28.46 5.08
CA TYR A 441 30.47 -29.06 6.40
C TYR A 441 30.49 -30.57 6.22
N SER A 442 31.49 -31.24 6.80
CA SER A 442 31.54 -32.70 6.75
C SER A 442 31.88 -33.28 8.11
N ASN A 443 31.20 -34.37 8.44
CA ASN A 443 31.48 -35.12 9.65
C ASN A 443 31.42 -36.62 9.35
N LYS A 444 32.00 -37.42 10.23
CA LYS A 444 31.88 -38.88 10.21
C LYS A 444 31.50 -39.34 11.61
N LEU A 445 30.69 -40.38 11.70
CA LEU A 445 30.43 -41.03 12.97
C LEU A 445 31.50 -42.10 13.19
N ASP A 446 32.09 -42.11 14.37
CA ASP A 446 33.01 -43.15 14.83
C ASP A 446 32.36 -43.81 16.06
N VAL A 447 31.98 -45.08 15.91
CA VAL A 447 31.33 -45.85 16.97
C VAL A 447 32.25 -46.93 17.55
N TYR A 448 33.55 -46.93 17.20
CA TYR A 448 34.48 -47.99 17.59
C TYR A 448 34.53 -48.19 19.10
N ASP A 449 34.78 -47.12 19.86
CA ASP A 449 34.95 -47.22 21.32
C ASP A 449 33.68 -47.69 22.04
N LEU A 450 32.51 -47.44 21.45
CA LEU A 450 31.22 -47.86 22.02
C LEU A 450 30.92 -49.34 21.74
N PHE A 451 31.43 -49.89 20.63
CA PHE A 451 31.07 -51.23 20.15
C PHE A 451 32.28 -52.06 19.71
N TRP A 452 33.45 -51.85 20.31
CA TRP A 452 34.73 -52.43 19.85
C TRP A 452 34.77 -53.97 19.78
N GLN A 453 33.83 -54.66 20.44
CA GLN A 453 33.68 -56.12 20.39
C GLN A 453 32.79 -56.62 19.25
N SER A 454 32.12 -55.71 18.53
CA SER A 454 31.19 -56.03 17.45
C SER A 454 31.92 -56.23 16.13
N ASP A 455 31.40 -57.13 15.30
CA ASP A 455 31.84 -57.26 13.91
C ASP A 455 31.20 -56.15 13.05
N PHE A 456 31.98 -55.11 12.76
CA PHE A 456 31.54 -53.97 11.96
C PHE A 456 31.34 -54.30 10.47
N SER A 457 31.87 -55.43 9.98
CA SER A 457 31.85 -55.79 8.56
C SER A 457 30.44 -56.05 8.02
N GLN A 458 29.48 -56.30 8.90
CA GLN A 458 28.07 -56.54 8.57
C GLN A 458 27.19 -55.29 8.79
N LEU A 459 27.75 -54.15 9.23
CA LEU A 459 26.97 -52.96 9.54
C LEU A 459 26.95 -51.97 8.37
N SER A 460 25.77 -51.41 8.15
CA SER A 460 25.54 -50.27 7.28
C SER A 460 25.03 -49.08 8.09
N PHE A 461 25.10 -47.89 7.50
CA PHE A 461 24.50 -46.70 8.06
C PHE A 461 23.52 -46.06 7.07
N LYS A 462 22.51 -45.39 7.62
CA LYS A 462 21.66 -44.43 6.91
C LYS A 462 21.74 -43.09 7.62
N ALA A 463 22.17 -42.06 6.91
CA ALA A 463 22.21 -40.69 7.37
C ALA A 463 21.05 -39.91 6.74
N LEU A 464 20.10 -39.49 7.56
CA LEU A 464 18.99 -38.62 7.17
C LEU A 464 19.37 -37.18 7.45
N ILE A 465 19.22 -36.33 6.42
CA ILE A 465 19.31 -34.88 6.54
C ILE A 465 17.88 -34.35 6.66
N PRO A 466 17.39 -33.98 7.86
CA PRO A 466 15.97 -33.68 8.08
C PRO A 466 15.46 -32.49 7.28
N GLU A 467 16.36 -31.54 6.99
CA GLU A 467 16.03 -30.30 6.28
C GLU A 467 15.68 -30.54 4.80
N THR A 468 16.25 -31.59 4.18
CA THR A 468 16.07 -31.90 2.75
C THR A 468 15.38 -33.24 2.52
N ASN A 469 15.16 -34.03 3.59
CA ASN A 469 14.79 -35.44 3.53
C ASN A 469 15.74 -36.31 2.70
N ALA A 470 16.97 -35.83 2.43
CA ALA A 470 17.96 -36.63 1.73
C ALA A 470 18.48 -37.75 2.62
N VAL A 471 18.61 -38.95 2.06
CA VAL A 471 19.13 -40.13 2.74
C VAL A 471 20.42 -40.57 2.07
N ILE A 472 21.50 -40.63 2.84
CA ILE A 472 22.80 -41.15 2.42
C ILE A 472 22.97 -42.52 3.07
N THR A 473 23.27 -43.54 2.28
CA THR A 473 23.51 -44.90 2.79
C THR A 473 24.94 -45.33 2.48
N GLY A 474 25.51 -46.16 3.34
CA GLY A 474 26.86 -46.69 3.13
C GLY A 474 27.24 -47.77 4.14
N GLY A 475 28.36 -48.44 3.90
CA GLY A 475 28.94 -49.38 4.85
C GLY A 475 29.68 -48.67 5.98
N ILE A 476 29.91 -49.39 7.08
CA ILE A 476 30.82 -49.00 8.15
C ILE A 476 32.16 -49.73 7.93
N ASP A 477 33.27 -49.02 8.10
CA ASP A 477 34.59 -49.62 7.95
C ASP A 477 34.97 -50.56 9.13
N GLU A 478 36.07 -51.29 8.98
CA GLU A 478 36.59 -52.21 10.01
C GLU A 478 36.92 -51.54 11.35
N HIS A 479 36.97 -50.20 11.38
CA HIS A 479 37.20 -49.37 12.56
C HIS A 479 35.93 -48.66 13.02
N GLY A 480 34.74 -49.13 12.66
CA GLY A 480 33.48 -48.58 13.18
C GLY A 480 33.16 -47.17 12.67
N ARG A 481 33.70 -46.73 11.53
CA ARG A 481 33.48 -45.39 10.98
C ARG A 481 32.58 -45.38 9.76
N THR A 482 31.73 -44.35 9.67
CA THR A 482 30.99 -44.05 8.44
C THR A 482 31.89 -43.36 7.41
N GLY A 483 31.46 -43.37 6.15
CA GLY A 483 31.95 -42.40 5.16
C GLY A 483 31.71 -40.95 5.62
N LYS A 484 32.42 -39.99 5.02
CA LYS A 484 32.15 -38.57 5.27
C LYS A 484 30.75 -38.22 4.78
N ILE A 485 29.94 -37.69 5.68
CA ILE A 485 28.63 -37.12 5.37
C ILE A 485 28.85 -35.62 5.21
N SER A 486 28.52 -35.09 4.03
CA SER A 486 28.78 -33.71 3.65
C SER A 486 27.46 -32.95 3.43
N THR A 487 27.37 -31.73 3.97
CA THR A 487 26.24 -30.81 3.81
C THR A 487 26.75 -29.42 3.44
N VAL A 488 25.92 -28.66 2.73
CA VAL A 488 26.23 -27.28 2.31
C VAL A 488 26.11 -26.30 3.49
N ASP A 489 25.24 -26.61 4.45
CA ASP A 489 25.00 -25.87 5.69
C ASP A 489 25.38 -26.73 6.92
N PRO A 490 25.60 -26.14 8.11
CA PRO A 490 25.88 -26.88 9.35
C PRO A 490 24.60 -27.54 9.90
N SER A 491 24.08 -28.52 9.17
CA SER A 491 22.85 -29.25 9.46
C SER A 491 23.07 -30.35 10.50
N LYS A 492 22.03 -30.62 11.32
CA LYS A 492 22.03 -31.81 12.17
C LYS A 492 21.67 -33.04 11.33
N VAL A 493 22.54 -34.04 11.31
CA VAL A 493 22.31 -35.30 10.61
C VAL A 493 21.92 -36.37 11.62
N GLN A 494 20.83 -37.09 11.34
CA GLN A 494 20.45 -38.28 12.11
C GLN A 494 21.08 -39.50 11.46
N ILE A 495 21.86 -40.27 12.22
CA ILE A 495 22.56 -41.45 11.70
C ILE A 495 22.02 -42.69 12.42
N LEU A 496 21.56 -43.64 11.62
CA LEU A 496 21.16 -44.98 12.06
C LEU A 496 22.23 -45.98 11.61
N VAL A 497 22.59 -46.92 12.48
CA VAL A 497 23.62 -47.93 12.24
C VAL A 497 23.08 -49.32 12.55
N GLY A 498 23.28 -50.28 11.63
CA GLY A 498 23.23 -51.71 11.95
C GLY A 498 23.08 -52.64 10.74
N ALA A 499 22.58 -53.87 10.98
CA ALA A 499 22.92 -55.05 10.18
C ALA A 499 21.86 -55.57 9.18
N ASP A 500 20.61 -55.08 9.21
CA ASP A 500 19.51 -55.60 8.37
C ASP A 500 18.83 -54.50 7.53
N ASP A 501 18.16 -54.88 6.44
CA ASP A 501 17.46 -53.93 5.54
C ASP A 501 16.07 -53.47 6.04
N GLU A 502 15.52 -54.11 7.07
CA GLU A 502 14.24 -53.72 7.70
C GLU A 502 14.46 -52.80 8.91
N TRP A 503 14.30 -51.50 8.69
CA TRP A 503 14.44 -50.47 9.73
C TRP A 503 13.06 -49.93 10.13
N GLY A 504 12.66 -50.14 11.38
CA GLY A 504 11.47 -49.54 11.98
C GLY A 504 11.79 -48.26 12.76
N LEU A 505 11.03 -47.19 12.52
CA LEU A 505 11.16 -45.90 13.21
C LEU A 505 10.19 -45.90 14.41
N SER A 506 10.67 -46.10 15.63
CA SER A 506 9.85 -45.91 16.84
C SER A 506 9.95 -44.47 17.31
N ILE A 507 8.88 -43.70 17.14
CA ILE A 507 8.74 -42.39 17.77
C ILE A 507 8.19 -42.63 19.16
N GLU A 508 9.01 -42.52 20.20
CA GLU A 508 8.53 -42.48 21.59
C GLU A 508 7.81 -41.14 21.82
N GLY A 509 6.49 -41.22 22.02
CA GLY A 509 5.66 -40.08 22.43
C GLY A 509 4.24 -40.11 21.87
N TYR A 510 3.48 -41.18 22.11
CA TYR A 510 2.02 -41.18 22.01
C TYR A 510 1.47 -42.28 22.93
N ASP A 511 1.21 -41.93 24.19
CA ASP A 511 0.45 -42.79 25.11
C ASP A 511 -1.01 -42.84 24.62
N ALA A 512 -1.46 -44.04 24.26
CA ALA A 512 -2.81 -44.32 23.76
C ALA A 512 -3.71 -44.94 24.83
N ASP A 513 -3.51 -44.59 26.10
CA ASP A 513 -4.29 -45.10 27.23
C ASP A 513 -4.82 -43.95 28.12
N GLU A 514 -5.58 -43.01 27.55
CA GLU A 514 -6.57 -42.21 28.29
C GLU A 514 -7.80 -41.97 27.40
N LEU A 515 -8.65 -42.99 27.30
CA LEU A 515 -9.99 -42.89 26.72
C LEU A 515 -10.97 -43.73 27.53
N ILE A 516 -11.28 -43.30 28.76
CA ILE A 516 -12.58 -43.58 29.41
C ILE A 516 -13.00 -42.37 30.27
N ASP A 517 -14.21 -41.88 29.99
CA ASP A 517 -15.08 -40.98 30.75
C ASP A 517 -14.70 -39.49 30.90
N GLN A 518 -15.34 -38.65 30.09
CA GLN A 518 -16.40 -37.76 30.61
C GLN A 518 -17.24 -37.13 29.47
N ASN A 519 -18.50 -37.60 29.35
CA ASN A 519 -19.61 -36.78 28.87
C ASN A 519 -20.05 -35.85 30.01
N ASN A 520 -20.03 -34.52 29.79
CA ASN A 520 -21.17 -33.61 30.05
C ASN A 520 -20.77 -32.12 29.93
N ASN A 521 -21.64 -31.39 29.22
CA ASN A 521 -21.71 -29.95 28.90
C ASN A 521 -20.85 -29.42 27.75
#